data_AF-A0A2V9WLB1-F1
#
_entry.id   AF-A0A2V9WLB1-F1
#
_cell.length_a   1.000
_cell.length_b   1.000
_cell.length_c   1.000
_cell.angle_alpha   90.00
_cell.angle_beta   90.00
_cell.angle_gamma   90.00
#
_symmetry.space_group_name_H-M   'P 1'
#
loop_
_entity.id
_entity.type
_entity.pdbx_description
1 polymer ?
#
loop_
_entity_poly.entity_id
_entity_poly.type
_entity_poly.pdbx_seq_one_letter_code
_entity_poly.pdbx_strand_id
1 'polypeptide(L)'
;MAPQRNLASKHLRDGLMASTSTSSLRSRRSAAQLHALVAVEREIKANDHNSRRKYLQDFSQAFRCYESVLDSTEVQQSIFEADIVLVGDYHALPAAQSFAASLLEQRAVAGGCPLVLGVETVFARDQHILEEWFRGEIDEGELRERIRFELDWGYEWEPFYELLEKARQHCAAIYGLDCMPREDLRKIAARDRHATDKIAEIRQRHPDAAVMVLFGESHLAPSHLPQLLQERLPRERVLTILQNVDALYWRAAGEPRDRVEAVRVADNVICVFNSTPLEKYESYRLCLDRWGREGSGAPDLGPTIYNLIDGLLRFLDINRYSSHNGTQPKFLVDLLPEVYCRNSDGLLRRLLSRKGVTEEEKKFMLRRVEECGSAYLPRVNAFYVREFHMMYAAEEAARFLHHACRGLPLRVNGHTTEPLAAEDSFYARALENALGYLGSRVMYPARPALRETDLYELYEQTHEDLEQQSAFGFEEFVKLVDFMVLHRQFELNPQRFSEVPKPIEEGLVVAGEKLEYVTRQLGYLLGSELYNGYLEGRVTRGCLRRLFLTHLGQPGAARETYFSLVRKLRAGKKK
;
A
#
# COMPACT_ATOMS: atom_id res chain seq x y z
N MET A 1 63.30 -16.22 42.76
CA MET A 1 63.31 -15.69 44.13
C MET A 1 62.95 -14.21 44.10
N ALA A 2 61.76 -13.84 44.56
CA ALA A 2 61.55 -12.54 45.21
C ALA A 2 62.20 -12.60 46.63
N PRO A 3 62.51 -11.50 47.35
CA PRO A 3 61.56 -10.49 47.85
C PRO A 3 62.06 -9.00 47.88
N GLN A 4 61.18 -8.02 47.69
CA GLN A 4 60.64 -7.03 48.66
C GLN A 4 61.59 -6.35 49.67
N ARG A 5 61.68 -5.00 49.64
CA ARG A 5 61.12 -4.12 50.71
C ARG A 5 61.31 -2.59 50.49
N ASN A 6 60.18 -1.88 50.64
CA ASN A 6 59.90 -0.56 51.24
C ASN A 6 60.70 0.70 50.81
N LEU A 7 60.07 1.69 50.15
CA LEU A 7 59.13 2.71 50.68
C LEU A 7 59.79 3.73 51.65
N ALA A 8 60.14 4.90 51.13
CA ALA A 8 59.57 6.22 51.50
C ALA A 8 60.60 7.37 51.51
N SER A 9 60.55 8.21 50.47
CA SER A 9 60.79 9.66 50.50
C SER A 9 60.26 10.21 49.17
N LYS A 10 58.98 10.61 49.02
CA LYS A 10 58.26 11.73 49.66
C LYS A 10 59.10 13.01 49.75
N HIS A 11 59.42 13.58 48.58
CA HIS A 11 59.30 15.00 48.25
C HIS A 11 59.90 15.24 46.86
N LEU A 12 59.09 15.12 45.81
CA LEU A 12 59.34 15.67 44.44
C LEU A 12 58.16 15.42 43.47
N ARG A 13 56.92 15.27 43.96
CA ARG A 13 55.74 14.96 43.12
C ARG A 13 54.53 15.85 43.38
N ASP A 14 54.72 17.07 43.88
CA ASP A 14 53.63 18.02 44.11
C ASP A 14 53.55 19.13 43.04
N GLY A 15 53.96 18.85 41.79
CA GLY A 15 54.01 19.87 40.73
C GLY A 15 53.41 19.52 39.37
N LEU A 16 52.84 18.32 39.17
CA LEU A 16 52.42 17.89 37.83
C LEU A 16 51.07 17.15 37.81
N MET A 17 50.06 17.69 38.48
CA MET A 17 48.67 17.34 38.22
C MET A 17 47.79 18.59 38.30
N ALA A 18 47.86 19.42 37.25
CA ALA A 18 46.89 20.48 37.03
C ALA A 18 46.60 20.66 35.53
N SER A 19 45.33 20.48 35.21
CA SER A 19 44.63 20.85 33.95
C SER A 19 44.93 20.02 32.69
N THR A 20 44.34 18.83 32.59
CA THR A 20 43.76 18.43 31.31
C THR A 20 42.69 19.47 30.95
N SER A 21 42.93 20.29 29.93
CA SER A 21 41.95 21.26 29.43
C SER A 21 40.64 20.54 29.09
N THR A 22 39.49 21.15 29.35
CA THR A 22 38.15 20.61 28.98
C THR A 22 38.08 20.23 27.50
N SER A 23 38.79 20.96 26.63
CA SER A 23 39.01 20.62 25.21
C SER A 23 39.66 19.24 25.01
N SER A 24 40.72 18.91 25.77
CA SER A 24 41.41 17.61 25.69
C SER A 24 40.54 16.43 26.17
N LEU A 25 39.64 16.67 27.14
CA LEU A 25 38.69 15.66 27.63
C LEU A 25 37.53 15.44 26.64
N ARG A 26 36.99 16.51 26.03
CA ARG A 26 35.95 16.44 24.98
C ARG A 26 36.46 15.71 23.73
N SER A 27 37.72 15.96 23.35
CA SER A 27 38.40 15.25 22.26
C SER A 27 38.53 13.74 22.55
N ARG A 28 38.98 13.35 23.76
CA ARG A 28 39.10 11.94 24.16
C ARG A 28 37.75 11.21 24.23
N ARG A 29 36.71 11.86 24.75
CA ARG A 29 35.34 11.32 24.77
C ARG A 29 34.84 10.99 23.36
N SER A 30 35.02 11.94 22.44
CA SER A 30 34.61 11.77 21.04
C SER A 30 35.39 10.66 20.34
N ALA A 31 36.69 10.52 20.63
CA ALA A 31 37.53 9.46 20.07
C ALA A 31 37.07 8.04 20.48
N ALA A 32 36.63 7.84 21.73
CA ALA A 32 36.13 6.55 22.19
C ALA A 32 34.83 6.15 21.49
N GLN A 33 33.88 7.08 21.34
CA GLN A 33 32.63 6.85 20.61
C GLN A 33 32.88 6.59 19.12
N LEU A 34 33.78 7.36 18.49
CA LEU A 34 34.16 7.14 17.08
C LEU A 34 34.78 5.75 16.87
N HIS A 35 35.62 5.27 17.80
CA HIS A 35 36.19 3.93 17.71
C HIS A 35 35.12 2.84 17.79
N ALA A 36 34.17 2.96 18.72
CA ALA A 36 33.04 2.02 18.82
C ALA A 36 32.18 2.06 17.55
N LEU A 37 31.87 3.26 17.05
CA LEU A 37 31.08 3.47 15.85
C LEU A 37 31.68 2.77 14.61
N VAL A 38 33.01 2.84 14.44
CA VAL A 38 33.69 2.18 13.32
C VAL A 38 33.48 0.67 13.33
N ALA A 39 33.39 0.03 14.50
CA ALA A 39 33.10 -1.40 14.59
C ALA A 39 31.67 -1.72 14.11
N VAL A 40 30.68 -0.97 14.61
CA VAL A 40 29.26 -1.15 14.28
C VAL A 40 29.00 -0.91 12.80
N GLU A 41 29.58 0.16 12.23
CA GLU A 41 29.42 0.45 10.80
C GLU A 41 30.00 -0.65 9.90
N ARG A 42 31.08 -1.32 10.32
CA ARG A 42 31.66 -2.43 9.56
C ARG A 42 30.69 -3.61 9.50
N GLU A 43 30.02 -3.92 10.61
CA GLU A 43 29.00 -4.97 10.65
C GLU A 43 27.78 -4.63 9.80
N ILE A 44 27.31 -3.38 9.86
CA ILE A 44 26.20 -2.91 9.02
C ILE A 44 26.56 -2.99 7.54
N LYS A 45 27.73 -2.49 7.14
CA LYS A 45 28.20 -2.50 5.73
C LYS A 45 28.37 -3.91 5.16
N ALA A 46 28.61 -4.91 6.02
CA ALA A 46 28.66 -6.31 5.60
C ALA A 46 27.27 -6.87 5.24
N ASN A 47 26.21 -6.33 5.86
CA ASN A 47 24.84 -6.83 5.75
C ASN A 47 23.92 -5.94 4.88
N ASP A 48 24.24 -4.65 4.72
CA ASP A 48 23.49 -3.71 3.85
C ASP A 48 24.39 -3.00 2.83
N HIS A 49 24.09 -3.22 1.55
CA HIS A 49 24.83 -2.69 0.41
C HIS A 49 24.21 -1.40 -0.17
N ASN A 50 23.10 -0.91 0.40
CA ASN A 50 22.33 0.19 -0.19
C ASN A 50 22.94 1.59 0.00
N SER A 51 23.88 1.75 0.93
CA SER A 51 24.54 3.03 1.25
C SER A 51 25.17 3.77 0.06
N ARG A 52 25.43 3.09 -1.07
CA ARG A 52 26.01 3.68 -2.29
C ARG A 52 25.00 4.31 -3.24
N ARG A 53 23.70 4.18 -2.98
CA ARG A 53 22.67 4.71 -3.89
C ARG A 53 22.65 6.24 -3.81
N LYS A 54 22.53 6.90 -4.98
CA LYS A 54 22.52 8.36 -5.09
C LYS A 54 21.54 9.03 -4.12
N TYR A 55 20.33 8.51 -3.99
CA TYR A 55 19.32 9.06 -3.08
C TYR A 55 19.81 9.15 -1.62
N LEU A 56 20.44 8.10 -1.08
CA LEU A 56 21.00 8.12 0.27
C LEU A 56 22.24 9.03 0.36
N GLN A 57 23.03 9.09 -0.71
CA GLN A 57 24.19 9.99 -0.81
C GLN A 57 23.77 11.46 -0.78
N ASP A 58 22.70 11.82 -1.48
CA ASP A 58 22.18 13.19 -1.54
C ASP A 58 21.83 13.68 -0.12
N PHE A 59 21.20 12.85 0.71
CA PHE A 59 20.96 13.15 2.13
C PHE A 59 22.25 13.29 2.95
N SER A 60 23.10 12.26 2.94
CA SER A 60 24.33 12.24 3.77
C SER A 60 25.36 13.33 3.41
N GLN A 61 25.28 13.88 2.18
CA GLN A 61 26.16 14.96 1.72
C GLN A 61 25.57 16.35 1.95
N ALA A 62 24.24 16.48 2.04
CA ALA A 62 23.57 17.77 2.17
C ALA A 62 23.87 18.48 3.50
N PHE A 63 24.05 17.73 4.59
CA PHE A 63 24.06 18.28 5.94
C PHE A 63 25.41 18.06 6.64
N ARG A 64 26.34 18.99 6.47
CA ARG A 64 27.72 18.92 7.04
C ARG A 64 28.12 20.11 7.90
N CYS A 65 27.39 21.20 7.78
CA CYS A 65 27.62 22.45 8.49
C CYS A 65 26.29 22.95 9.05
N TYR A 66 26.37 23.82 10.06
CA TYR A 66 25.24 24.56 10.59
C TYR A 66 25.66 26.02 10.81
N GLU A 67 24.68 26.92 10.85
CA GLU A 67 24.86 28.37 10.99
C GLU A 67 25.02 28.76 12.46
N SER A 68 24.20 28.19 13.35
CA SER A 68 24.21 28.51 14.78
C SER A 68 23.72 27.36 15.66
N VAL A 69 24.06 27.43 16.95
CA VAL A 69 23.48 26.58 18.00
C VAL A 69 22.16 27.20 18.46
N LEU A 70 21.13 26.37 18.61
CA LEU A 70 19.81 26.77 19.08
C LEU A 70 19.57 26.35 20.54
N ASP A 71 18.82 27.16 21.26
CA ASP A 71 18.19 26.76 22.52
C ASP A 71 16.78 26.17 22.32
N SER A 72 16.19 25.66 23.39
CA SER A 72 14.87 25.02 23.36
C SER A 72 13.74 25.97 22.94
N THR A 73 13.85 27.25 23.27
CA THR A 73 12.84 28.26 22.93
C THR A 73 12.89 28.57 21.44
N GLU A 74 14.09 28.70 20.87
CA GLU A 74 14.27 28.93 19.44
C GLU A 74 13.76 27.74 18.59
N VAL A 75 13.97 26.51 19.06
CA VAL A 75 13.41 25.30 18.43
C VAL A 75 11.88 25.33 18.47
N GLN A 76 11.28 25.58 19.63
CA GLN A 76 9.84 25.65 19.79
C GLN A 76 9.21 26.75 18.93
N GLN A 77 9.83 27.93 18.87
CA GLN A 77 9.37 29.05 18.05
C GLN A 77 9.38 28.69 16.56
N SER A 78 10.46 28.08 16.06
CA SER A 78 10.57 27.66 14.66
C SER A 78 9.45 26.70 14.27
N ILE A 79 9.08 25.80 15.17
CA ILE A 79 8.00 24.82 14.98
C ILE A 79 6.64 25.49 15.05
N PHE A 80 6.45 26.44 15.97
CA PHE A 80 5.20 27.17 16.13
C PHE A 80 4.87 28.03 14.90
N GLU A 81 5.90 28.58 14.26
CA GLU A 81 5.78 29.40 13.05
C GLU A 81 5.59 28.59 11.77
N ALA A 82 5.83 27.28 11.77
CA ALA A 82 5.68 26.46 10.58
C ALA A 82 4.22 26.04 10.34
N ASP A 83 3.81 26.04 9.08
CA ASP A 83 2.50 25.54 8.65
C ASP A 83 2.59 24.03 8.36
N ILE A 84 3.75 23.58 7.87
CA ILE A 84 4.09 22.17 7.64
C ILE A 84 5.45 21.86 8.29
N VAL A 85 5.52 20.82 9.11
CA VAL A 85 6.74 20.38 9.80
C VAL A 85 7.10 18.97 9.34
N LEU A 86 8.21 18.85 8.60
CA LEU A 86 8.79 17.57 8.20
C LEU A 86 9.75 17.10 9.28
N VAL A 87 9.51 15.94 9.89
CA VAL A 87 10.36 15.34 10.91
C VAL A 87 11.02 14.09 10.34
N GLY A 88 12.35 14.07 10.38
CA GLY A 88 13.15 12.98 9.86
C GLY A 88 13.15 11.80 10.81
N ASP A 89 12.78 10.63 10.31
CA ASP A 89 12.71 9.40 11.09
C ASP A 89 13.89 8.49 10.75
N TYR A 90 14.57 8.01 11.78
CA TYR A 90 15.46 6.86 11.64
C TYR A 90 14.74 5.67 12.23
N HIS A 91 14.06 4.90 11.37
CA HIS A 91 13.07 3.90 11.79
C HIS A 91 13.60 2.87 12.80
N ALA A 92 14.90 2.58 12.78
CA ALA A 92 15.51 1.65 13.71
C ALA A 92 15.74 2.22 15.12
N LEU A 93 15.61 3.53 15.33
CA LEU A 93 15.95 4.23 16.58
C LEU A 93 14.69 4.68 17.32
N PRO A 94 14.28 4.02 18.42
CA PRO A 94 13.14 4.41 19.26
C PRO A 94 13.10 5.89 19.67
N ALA A 95 14.27 6.45 19.99
CA ALA A 95 14.39 7.85 20.40
C ALA A 95 13.91 8.83 19.31
N ALA A 96 13.96 8.46 18.03
CA ALA A 96 13.49 9.30 16.94
C ALA A 96 11.95 9.42 16.93
N GLN A 97 11.23 8.33 17.18
CA GLN A 97 9.77 8.34 17.24
C GLN A 97 9.27 8.94 18.56
N SER A 98 9.89 8.64 19.71
CA SER A 98 9.55 9.27 20.99
C SER A 98 9.79 10.79 20.99
N PHE A 99 10.83 11.26 20.29
CA PHE A 99 11.03 12.69 20.06
C PHE A 99 9.89 13.30 19.24
N ALA A 100 9.49 12.66 18.13
CA ALA A 100 8.36 13.11 17.33
C ALA A 100 7.04 13.13 18.13
N ALA A 101 6.79 12.12 18.97
CA ALA A 101 5.63 12.07 19.85
C ALA A 101 5.62 13.23 20.86
N SER A 102 6.77 13.49 21.50
CA SER A 102 6.95 14.61 22.43
C SER A 102 6.74 15.96 21.75
N LEU A 103 7.24 16.10 20.52
CA LEU A 103 7.11 17.33 19.74
C LEU A 103 5.65 17.62 19.38
N LEU A 104 4.92 16.58 18.96
CA LEU A 104 3.50 16.66 18.64
C LEU A 104 2.68 17.10 19.87
N GLU A 105 2.93 16.47 21.02
CA GLU A 105 2.25 16.82 22.27
C GLU A 105 2.57 18.26 22.71
N GLN A 106 3.83 18.69 22.65
CA GLN A 106 4.21 20.06 22.99
C GLN A 106 3.52 21.08 22.08
N ARG A 107 3.48 20.82 20.77
CA ARG A 107 2.79 21.69 19.80
C ARG A 107 1.28 21.72 20.07
N ALA A 108 0.69 20.59 20.43
CA ALA A 108 -0.74 20.51 20.76
C ALA A 108 -1.09 21.32 22.01
N VAL A 109 -0.28 21.18 23.07
CA VAL A 109 -0.46 21.89 24.35
C VAL A 109 -0.25 23.39 24.20
N ALA A 110 0.72 23.82 23.38
CA ALA A 110 0.93 25.25 23.10
C ALA A 110 -0.27 25.90 22.39
N GLY A 111 -1.08 25.11 21.66
CA GLY A 111 -2.28 25.57 20.98
C GLY A 111 -2.01 26.47 19.78
N GLY A 112 -3.03 27.23 19.38
CA GLY A 112 -2.98 28.21 18.28
C GLY A 112 -3.59 27.73 16.96
N CYS A 113 -3.50 26.43 16.65
CA CYS A 113 -4.17 25.82 15.49
C CYS A 113 -4.44 24.33 15.72
N PRO A 114 -5.42 23.72 15.03
CA PRO A 114 -5.58 22.27 15.00
C PRO A 114 -4.32 21.59 14.47
N LEU A 115 -4.08 20.34 14.85
CA LEU A 115 -2.96 19.54 14.36
C LEU A 115 -3.42 18.36 13.53
N VAL A 116 -2.65 18.04 12.50
CA VAL A 116 -2.80 16.82 11.71
C VAL A 116 -1.45 16.14 11.62
N LEU A 117 -1.44 14.82 11.81
CA LEU A 117 -0.25 13.99 11.63
C LEU A 117 -0.32 13.24 10.30
N GLY A 118 0.76 13.24 9.53
CA GLY A 118 0.99 12.33 8.41
C GLY A 118 2.19 11.42 8.70
N VAL A 119 2.09 10.13 8.41
CA VAL A 119 3.15 9.15 8.69
C VAL A 119 3.50 8.32 7.46
N GLU A 120 4.80 8.07 7.25
CA GLU A 120 5.28 7.13 6.21
C GLU A 120 4.93 5.68 6.54
N THR A 121 4.91 5.33 7.84
CA THR A 121 4.69 3.96 8.34
C THR A 121 3.35 3.33 7.99
N VAL A 122 2.44 4.10 7.40
CA VAL A 122 1.16 3.61 6.91
C VAL A 122 0.97 4.03 5.46
N PHE A 123 0.63 3.06 4.61
CA PHE A 123 0.31 3.36 3.22
C PHE A 123 -1.01 4.11 3.10
N ALA A 124 -1.12 5.01 2.12
CA ALA A 124 -2.35 5.75 1.85
C ALA A 124 -3.55 4.84 1.51
N ARG A 125 -3.32 3.63 0.96
CA ARG A 125 -4.38 2.62 0.75
C ARG A 125 -5.01 2.13 2.07
N ASP A 126 -4.23 2.16 3.14
CA ASP A 126 -4.57 1.65 4.46
C ASP A 126 -5.16 2.76 5.36
N GLN A 127 -5.42 3.95 4.80
CA GLN A 127 -6.05 5.08 5.51
C GLN A 127 -7.36 4.68 6.23
N HIS A 128 -8.15 3.81 5.61
CA HIS A 128 -9.40 3.35 6.19
C HIS A 128 -9.21 2.51 7.46
N ILE A 129 -8.09 1.78 7.59
CA ILE A 129 -7.73 1.04 8.80
C ILE A 129 -7.38 2.02 9.93
N LEU A 130 -6.59 3.05 9.61
CA LEU A 130 -6.27 4.12 10.57
C LEU A 130 -7.52 4.82 11.09
N GLU A 131 -8.47 5.12 10.21
CA GLU A 131 -9.72 5.77 10.59
C GLU A 131 -10.59 4.88 11.50
N GLU A 132 -10.65 3.57 11.23
CA GLU A 132 -11.34 2.60 12.10
C GLU A 132 -10.69 2.58 13.50
N TRP A 133 -9.36 2.55 13.59
CA TRP A 133 -8.64 2.58 14.87
C TRP A 133 -8.80 3.93 15.59
N PHE A 134 -8.74 5.03 14.85
CA PHE A 134 -8.91 6.38 15.37
C PHE A 134 -10.29 6.57 16.00
N ARG A 135 -11.34 5.97 15.43
CA ARG A 135 -12.71 5.93 15.98
C ARG A 135 -12.91 4.90 17.11
N GLY A 136 -11.91 4.06 17.40
CA GLY A 136 -11.99 3.00 18.41
C GLY A 136 -12.78 1.76 17.94
N GLU A 137 -12.96 1.56 16.64
CA GLU A 137 -13.63 0.40 16.05
C GLU A 137 -12.74 -0.85 16.02
N ILE A 138 -11.42 -0.65 16.05
CA ILE A 138 -10.40 -1.70 16.14
C ILE A 138 -9.37 -1.37 17.22
N ASP A 139 -8.77 -2.41 17.79
CA ASP A 139 -7.73 -2.29 18.81
C ASP A 139 -6.33 -2.15 18.17
N GLU A 140 -5.32 -1.98 19.03
CA GLU A 140 -3.91 -1.89 18.64
C GLU A 140 -3.43 -3.12 17.85
N GLY A 141 -3.81 -4.32 18.30
CA GLY A 141 -3.37 -5.57 17.69
C GLY A 141 -3.92 -5.71 16.27
N GLU A 142 -5.20 -5.40 16.06
CA GLU A 142 -5.81 -5.42 14.73
C GLU A 142 -5.26 -4.31 13.83
N LEU A 143 -4.98 -3.11 14.36
CA LEU A 143 -4.30 -2.04 13.60
C LEU A 143 -2.95 -2.55 13.07
N ARG A 144 -2.09 -3.05 13.98
CA ARG A 144 -0.75 -3.56 13.71
C ARG A 144 -0.75 -4.66 12.64
N GLU A 145 -1.67 -5.63 12.78
CA GLU A 145 -1.83 -6.73 11.82
C GLU A 145 -2.29 -6.22 10.44
N ARG A 146 -3.29 -5.34 10.38
CA ARG A 146 -3.90 -4.91 9.11
C ARG A 146 -3.06 -3.92 8.31
N ILE A 147 -2.30 -3.04 8.97
CA ILE A 147 -1.29 -2.22 8.28
C ILE A 147 -0.02 -3.01 7.97
N ARG A 148 0.03 -4.29 8.38
CA ARG A 148 1.12 -5.23 8.09
C ARG A 148 2.48 -4.73 8.57
N PHE A 149 2.52 -4.13 9.76
CA PHE A 149 3.71 -3.45 10.28
C PHE A 149 4.93 -4.37 10.35
N GLU A 150 4.75 -5.61 10.82
CA GLU A 150 5.84 -6.59 10.91
C GLU A 150 6.46 -6.90 9.54
N LEU A 151 5.62 -7.05 8.51
CA LEU A 151 6.05 -7.47 7.18
C LEU A 151 6.64 -6.31 6.37
N ASP A 152 6.00 -5.13 6.44
CA ASP A 152 6.36 -4.00 5.59
C ASP A 152 7.42 -3.09 6.25
N TRP A 153 7.62 -3.21 7.58
CA TRP A 153 8.57 -2.39 8.35
C TRP A 153 9.51 -3.21 9.22
N GLY A 154 8.99 -4.13 10.02
CA GLY A 154 9.80 -5.03 10.86
C GLY A 154 10.63 -4.35 11.96
N TYR A 155 10.38 -3.07 12.24
CA TYR A 155 11.01 -2.32 13.35
C TYR A 155 10.25 -2.53 14.67
N GLU A 156 10.69 -1.88 15.75
CA GLU A 156 9.97 -1.91 17.02
C GLU A 156 8.64 -1.16 16.90
N TRP A 157 7.57 -1.80 17.37
CA TRP A 157 6.21 -1.29 17.20
C TRP A 157 5.89 -0.20 18.22
N GLU A 158 6.33 -0.40 19.47
CA GLU A 158 5.94 0.37 20.64
C GLU A 158 6.26 1.87 20.51
N PRO A 159 7.46 2.30 20.07
CA PRO A 159 7.77 3.73 19.93
C PRO A 159 6.93 4.41 18.83
N PHE A 160 6.63 3.68 17.76
CA PHE A 160 5.75 4.19 16.70
C PHE A 160 4.29 4.26 17.17
N TYR A 161 3.82 3.25 17.90
CA TYR A 161 2.47 3.25 18.44
C TYR A 161 2.26 4.36 19.47
N GLU A 162 3.26 4.67 20.31
CA GLU A 162 3.22 5.82 21.23
C GLU A 162 2.92 7.13 20.48
N LEU A 163 3.58 7.36 19.34
CA LEU A 163 3.29 8.51 18.48
C LEU A 163 1.84 8.52 17.98
N LEU A 164 1.34 7.37 17.51
CA LEU A 164 -0.05 7.27 17.05
C LEU A 164 -1.03 7.56 18.19
N GLU A 165 -0.81 7.01 19.39
CA GLU A 165 -1.67 7.26 20.55
C GLU A 165 -1.71 8.73 20.95
N LYS A 166 -0.54 9.38 21.00
CA LYS A 166 -0.44 10.83 21.25
C LYS A 166 -1.17 11.63 20.18
N ALA A 167 -1.01 11.24 18.91
CA ALA A 167 -1.75 11.88 17.81
C ALA A 167 -3.26 11.65 17.91
N ARG A 168 -3.73 10.47 18.34
CA ARG A 168 -5.17 10.21 18.56
C ARG A 168 -5.75 11.07 19.67
N GLN A 169 -4.96 11.41 20.68
CA GLN A 169 -5.38 12.28 21.79
C GLN A 169 -5.43 13.77 21.40
N HIS A 170 -4.55 14.21 20.50
CA HIS A 170 -4.29 15.64 20.28
C HIS A 170 -4.56 16.16 18.86
N CYS A 171 -4.50 15.31 17.85
CA CYS A 171 -4.69 15.71 16.45
C CYS A 171 -6.16 15.57 16.02
N ALA A 172 -6.55 16.42 15.07
CA ALA A 172 -7.84 16.32 14.39
C ALA A 172 -7.93 15.09 13.49
N ALA A 173 -6.79 14.64 12.92
CA ALA A 173 -6.72 13.47 12.06
C ALA A 173 -5.28 12.93 11.95
N ILE A 174 -5.17 11.65 11.55
CA ILE A 174 -3.91 10.98 11.20
C ILE A 174 -4.03 10.43 9.78
N TYR A 175 -2.98 10.60 8.98
CA TYR A 175 -2.95 10.16 7.58
C TYR A 175 -1.76 9.24 7.27
N GLY A 176 -2.01 8.16 6.54
CA GLY A 176 -0.98 7.37 5.89
C GLY A 176 -0.50 8.06 4.62
N LEU A 177 0.81 8.18 4.43
CA LEU A 177 1.40 8.96 3.35
C LEU A 177 2.23 8.15 2.35
N ASP A 178 2.59 6.91 2.66
CA ASP A 178 3.44 6.12 1.77
C ASP A 178 2.61 5.39 0.68
N CYS A 179 3.30 4.88 -0.35
CA CYS A 179 2.69 4.01 -1.36
C CYS A 179 3.65 2.92 -1.83
N MET A 180 3.05 1.83 -2.36
CA MET A 180 3.81 0.70 -2.90
C MET A 180 4.55 1.04 -4.20
N PRO A 181 5.71 0.40 -4.49
CA PRO A 181 6.42 -0.57 -3.66
C PRO A 181 7.49 0.13 -2.82
N ARG A 182 7.63 -0.29 -1.56
CA ARG A 182 8.65 0.23 -0.63
C ARG A 182 10.06 -0.29 -0.94
N GLU A 183 10.17 -1.58 -1.25
CA GLU A 183 11.44 -2.29 -1.49
C GLU A 183 12.22 -1.81 -2.73
N ASP A 184 11.55 -1.19 -3.70
CA ASP A 184 12.19 -0.72 -4.92
C ASP A 184 12.62 0.74 -4.79
N LEU A 185 13.84 0.99 -4.30
CA LEU A 185 14.38 2.35 -4.20
C LEU A 185 14.51 3.05 -5.58
N ARG A 186 14.36 2.36 -6.73
CA ARG A 186 14.24 3.05 -8.04
C ARG A 186 12.92 3.81 -8.18
N LYS A 187 11.94 3.51 -7.32
CA LYS A 187 10.62 4.14 -7.25
C LYS A 187 10.51 5.14 -6.10
N ILE A 188 11.58 5.40 -5.35
CA ILE A 188 11.54 6.30 -4.19
C ILE A 188 11.07 7.72 -4.55
N ALA A 189 11.53 8.27 -5.68
CA ALA A 189 11.07 9.57 -6.16
C ALA A 189 9.57 9.60 -6.55
N ALA A 190 8.97 8.44 -6.88
CA ALA A 190 7.53 8.35 -7.09
C ALA A 190 6.77 8.37 -5.75
N ARG A 191 7.36 7.81 -4.69
CA ARG A 191 6.84 7.89 -3.31
C ARG A 191 6.86 9.33 -2.81
N ASP A 192 7.94 10.08 -3.05
CA ASP A 192 7.99 11.52 -2.68
C ASP A 192 6.90 12.34 -3.35
N ARG A 193 6.71 12.16 -4.67
CA ARG A 193 5.66 12.87 -5.42
C ARG A 193 4.27 12.50 -4.92
N HIS A 194 4.03 11.24 -4.61
CA HIS A 194 2.77 10.78 -4.05
C HIS A 194 2.53 11.39 -2.65
N ALA A 195 3.53 11.33 -1.75
CA ALA A 195 3.46 11.95 -0.44
C ALA A 195 3.21 13.46 -0.52
N THR A 196 3.86 14.16 -1.45
CA THR A 196 3.63 15.59 -1.73
C THR A 196 2.18 15.87 -2.11
N ASP A 197 1.60 15.09 -3.03
CA ASP A 197 0.20 15.23 -3.39
C ASP A 197 -0.75 14.88 -2.23
N LYS A 198 -0.40 13.91 -1.37
CA LYS A 198 -1.18 13.58 -0.17
C LYS A 198 -1.14 14.68 0.88
N ILE A 199 0.03 15.28 1.12
CA ILE A 199 0.17 16.43 2.02
C ILE A 199 -0.63 17.62 1.49
N ALA A 200 -0.62 17.85 0.17
CA ALA A 200 -1.46 18.88 -0.45
C ALA A 200 -2.97 18.61 -0.26
N GLU A 201 -3.43 17.36 -0.40
CA GLU A 201 -4.81 16.97 -0.08
C GLU A 201 -5.16 17.18 1.39
N ILE A 202 -4.23 16.89 2.30
CA ILE A 202 -4.40 17.11 3.75
C ILE A 202 -4.56 18.60 4.03
N ARG A 203 -3.66 19.44 3.50
CA ARG A 203 -3.73 20.90 3.61
C ARG A 203 -5.06 21.45 3.07
N GLN A 204 -5.57 20.91 1.96
CA GLN A 204 -6.86 21.30 1.41
C GLN A 204 -8.04 20.92 2.32
N ARG A 205 -8.01 19.73 2.93
CA ARG A 205 -9.07 19.27 3.85
C ARG A 205 -9.03 19.99 5.20
N HIS A 206 -7.84 20.37 5.64
CA HIS A 206 -7.59 21.02 6.91
C HIS A 206 -6.87 22.34 6.65
N PRO A 207 -7.52 23.41 6.17
CA PRO A 207 -6.87 24.66 5.75
C PRO A 207 -6.33 25.53 6.89
N ASP A 208 -6.73 25.27 8.13
CA ASP A 208 -6.30 26.03 9.32
C ASP A 208 -5.38 25.24 10.26
N ALA A 209 -5.12 23.95 9.98
CA ALA A 209 -4.29 23.09 10.81
C ALA A 209 -2.78 23.26 10.54
N ALA A 210 -1.91 23.05 11.53
CA ALA A 210 -0.51 22.75 11.24
C ALA A 210 -0.36 21.25 10.92
N VAL A 211 0.38 20.94 9.86
CA VAL A 211 0.58 19.56 9.37
C VAL A 211 1.95 19.07 9.78
N MET A 212 2.00 18.11 10.69
CA MET A 212 3.25 17.45 11.09
C MET A 212 3.40 16.14 10.31
N VAL A 213 4.56 15.91 9.72
CA VAL A 213 4.83 14.78 8.83
C VAL A 213 6.06 14.04 9.32
N LEU A 214 5.91 12.77 9.69
CA LEU A 214 7.03 11.89 10.03
C LEU A 214 7.41 11.02 8.82
N PHE A 215 8.63 11.17 8.34
CA PHE A 215 9.15 10.46 7.16
C PHE A 215 10.62 10.10 7.34
N GLY A 216 11.04 8.99 6.75
CA GLY A 216 12.39 8.48 6.82
C GLY A 216 13.42 9.53 6.43
N GLU A 217 14.51 9.65 7.20
CA GLU A 217 15.44 10.78 7.14
C GLU A 217 15.96 11.08 5.73
N SER A 218 16.18 10.03 4.93
CA SER A 218 16.66 10.16 3.55
C SER A 218 15.72 10.95 2.62
N HIS A 219 14.42 10.99 2.92
CA HIS A 219 13.44 11.79 2.19
C HIS A 219 13.57 13.29 2.43
N LEU A 220 14.28 13.70 3.48
CA LEU A 220 14.43 15.10 3.88
C LEU A 220 15.66 15.78 3.27
N ALA A 221 16.36 15.13 2.34
CA ALA A 221 17.40 15.83 1.58
C ALA A 221 16.78 17.01 0.80
N PRO A 222 17.49 18.13 0.62
CA PRO A 222 16.90 19.35 0.05
C PRO A 222 16.21 19.13 -1.30
N SER A 223 16.78 18.29 -2.18
CA SER A 223 16.26 18.00 -3.52
C SER A 223 15.18 16.90 -3.59
N HIS A 224 14.67 16.43 -2.45
CA HIS A 224 13.68 15.35 -2.35
C HIS A 224 12.29 15.91 -1.97
N LEU A 225 11.64 15.34 -0.95
CA LEU A 225 10.32 15.73 -0.48
C LEU A 225 10.22 17.24 -0.12
N PRO A 226 11.20 17.87 0.56
CA PRO A 226 11.14 19.30 0.87
C PRO A 226 10.99 20.19 -0.37
N GLN A 227 11.79 19.97 -1.42
CA GLN A 227 11.68 20.73 -2.66
C GLN A 227 10.33 20.53 -3.34
N LEU A 228 9.86 19.29 -3.45
CA LEU A 228 8.57 18.98 -4.07
C LEU A 228 7.40 19.65 -3.35
N LEU A 229 7.45 19.71 -2.02
CA LEU A 229 6.45 20.42 -1.21
C LEU A 229 6.52 21.92 -1.42
N GLN A 230 7.72 22.51 -1.43
CA GLN A 230 7.87 23.95 -1.69
C GLN A 230 7.36 24.34 -3.09
N GLU A 231 7.57 23.50 -4.09
CA GLU A 231 7.05 23.70 -5.45
C GLU A 231 5.52 23.55 -5.51
N ARG A 232 4.97 22.58 -4.76
CA ARG A 232 3.53 22.28 -4.76
C ARG A 232 2.71 23.26 -3.92
N LEU A 233 3.26 23.72 -2.80
CA LEU A 233 2.62 24.54 -1.77
C LEU A 233 3.49 25.76 -1.45
N PRO A 234 3.73 26.67 -2.42
CA PRO A 234 4.72 27.75 -2.28
C PRO A 234 4.37 28.82 -1.24
N ARG A 235 3.14 28.81 -0.72
CA ARG A 235 2.67 29.76 0.31
C ARG A 235 2.82 29.23 1.73
N GLU A 236 3.01 27.91 1.89
CA GLU A 236 3.14 27.29 3.20
C GLU A 236 4.58 27.44 3.70
N ARG A 237 4.75 27.73 4.99
CA ARG A 237 6.06 27.72 5.64
C ARG A 237 6.40 26.29 6.02
N VAL A 238 7.30 25.68 5.26
CA VAL A 238 7.78 24.32 5.47
C VAL A 238 9.05 24.33 6.31
N LEU A 239 9.00 23.74 7.51
CA LEU A 239 10.17 23.50 8.37
C LEU A 239 10.62 22.05 8.25
N THR A 240 11.92 21.83 8.09
CA THR A 240 12.56 20.50 8.13
C THR A 240 13.29 20.30 9.44
N ILE A 241 12.96 19.24 10.17
CA ILE A 241 13.61 18.84 11.43
C ILE A 241 14.36 17.53 11.17
N LEU A 242 15.68 17.63 11.16
CA LEU A 242 16.59 16.50 11.10
C LEU A 242 16.85 15.98 12.50
N GLN A 243 17.14 14.68 12.63
CA GLN A 243 17.46 14.06 13.90
C GLN A 243 18.84 13.38 13.82
N ASN A 244 19.70 13.66 14.79
CA ASN A 244 20.95 12.95 15.03
C ASN A 244 21.84 12.79 13.78
N VAL A 245 21.94 13.82 12.94
CA VAL A 245 22.80 13.79 11.75
C VAL A 245 24.27 13.79 12.20
N ASP A 246 24.97 12.69 11.90
CA ASP A 246 26.35 12.42 12.28
C ASP A 246 27.31 13.60 12.14
N ALA A 247 27.40 14.16 10.93
CA ALA A 247 28.34 15.24 10.64
C ALA A 247 28.05 16.50 11.48
N LEU A 248 26.78 16.76 11.77
CA LEU A 248 26.37 17.88 12.62
C LEU A 248 26.61 17.58 14.10
N TYR A 249 26.32 16.36 14.55
CA TYR A 249 26.56 15.90 15.92
C TYR A 249 28.03 16.03 16.31
N TRP A 250 28.94 15.50 15.48
CA TRP A 250 30.38 15.56 15.76
C TRP A 250 30.93 16.98 15.76
N ARG A 251 30.36 17.85 14.93
CA ARG A 251 30.72 19.27 14.92
C ARG A 251 30.22 19.98 16.18
N ALA A 252 28.96 19.76 16.55
CA ALA A 252 28.34 20.30 17.76
C ALA A 252 29.04 19.84 19.04
N ALA A 253 29.60 18.61 19.07
CA ALA A 253 30.40 18.12 20.18
C ALA A 253 31.69 18.94 20.45
N GLY A 254 32.15 19.72 19.46
CA GLY A 254 33.28 20.63 19.57
C GLY A 254 32.94 22.03 20.11
N GLU A 255 31.65 22.37 20.25
CA GLU A 255 31.21 23.67 20.77
C GLU A 255 31.67 23.90 22.22
N PRO A 256 31.84 25.16 22.67
CA PRO A 256 32.26 25.47 24.03
C PRO A 256 31.17 25.14 25.06
N ARG A 257 29.90 25.05 24.64
CA ARG A 257 28.75 24.68 25.48
C ARG A 257 28.85 23.21 25.96
N ASP A 258 28.40 22.93 27.17
CA ASP A 258 28.48 21.57 27.74
C ASP A 258 27.52 20.58 27.07
N ARG A 259 26.34 21.06 26.64
CA ARG A 259 25.35 20.30 25.88
C ARG A 259 24.79 21.16 24.76
N VAL A 260 24.82 20.63 23.54
CA VAL A 260 24.14 21.21 22.37
C VAL A 260 22.94 20.30 22.07
N GLU A 261 21.73 20.86 22.19
CA GLU A 261 20.48 20.10 21.98
C GLU A 261 19.99 20.22 20.54
N ALA A 262 20.25 21.36 19.89
CA ALA A 262 19.86 21.59 18.52
C ALA A 262 20.78 22.61 17.81
N VAL A 263 20.77 22.58 16.49
CA VAL A 263 21.49 23.53 15.62
C VAL A 263 20.60 23.97 14.46
N ARG A 264 20.79 25.20 13.98
CA ARG A 264 20.17 25.73 12.76
C ARG A 264 21.07 25.43 11.58
N VAL A 265 20.60 24.62 10.64
CA VAL A 265 21.33 24.26 9.43
C VAL A 265 21.11 25.28 8.32
N ALA A 266 19.88 25.77 8.21
CA ALA A 266 19.44 26.88 7.37
C ALA A 266 18.17 27.50 7.99
N ASP A 267 17.66 28.59 7.43
CA ASP A 267 16.46 29.29 7.91
C ASP A 267 15.28 28.34 8.22
N ASN A 268 15.03 27.37 7.33
CA ASN A 268 13.93 26.41 7.43
C ASN A 268 14.40 24.96 7.69
N VAL A 269 15.63 24.77 8.17
CA VAL A 269 16.18 23.45 8.49
C VAL A 269 16.88 23.49 9.84
N ILE A 270 16.40 22.68 10.78
CA ILE A 270 17.04 22.49 12.08
C ILE A 270 17.45 21.02 12.26
N CYS A 271 18.47 20.77 13.08
CA CYS A 271 18.84 19.43 13.50
C CYS A 271 18.82 19.33 15.02
N VAL A 272 18.13 18.33 15.56
CA VAL A 272 18.08 18.03 16.99
C VAL A 272 18.94 16.82 17.33
N PHE A 273 19.47 16.79 18.56
CA PHE A 273 20.29 15.71 19.09
C PHE A 273 19.61 15.06 20.30
N ASN A 274 18.76 14.07 20.04
CA ASN A 274 18.08 13.28 21.07
C ASN A 274 18.75 11.92 21.32
N SER A 275 19.71 11.53 20.48
CA SER A 275 20.50 10.30 20.62
C SER A 275 21.89 10.48 20.01
N THR A 276 22.82 9.61 20.37
CA THR A 276 24.17 9.59 19.80
C THR A 276 24.21 8.80 18.50
N PRO A 277 25.15 9.08 17.58
CA PRO A 277 25.36 8.23 16.41
C PRO A 277 25.59 6.76 16.78
N LEU A 278 26.30 6.47 17.87
CA LEU A 278 26.54 5.10 18.30
C LEU A 278 25.24 4.35 18.63
N GLU A 279 24.32 4.97 19.38
CA GLU A 279 23.00 4.40 19.66
C GLU A 279 22.20 4.21 18.37
N LYS A 280 22.17 5.22 17.49
CA LYS A 280 21.52 5.16 16.17
C LYS A 280 21.95 3.91 15.38
N TYR A 281 23.25 3.67 15.25
CA TYR A 281 23.75 2.53 14.48
C TYR A 281 23.64 1.20 15.22
N GLU A 282 23.79 1.16 16.55
CA GLU A 282 23.56 -0.07 17.32
C GLU A 282 22.11 -0.54 17.21
N SER A 283 21.13 0.37 17.29
CA SER A 283 19.73 -0.01 17.11
C SER A 283 19.48 -0.59 15.72
N TYR A 284 20.09 -0.03 14.67
CA TYR A 284 19.98 -0.61 13.33
C TYR A 284 20.68 -1.96 13.19
N ARG A 285 21.86 -2.14 13.80
CA ARG A 285 22.56 -3.43 13.84
C ARG A 285 21.71 -4.51 14.51
N LEU A 286 21.03 -4.17 15.62
CA LEU A 286 20.10 -5.07 16.31
C LEU A 286 18.88 -5.43 15.44
N CYS A 287 18.34 -4.50 14.66
CA CYS A 287 17.30 -4.80 13.67
C CYS A 287 17.77 -5.79 12.62
N LEU A 288 18.97 -5.58 12.05
CA LEU A 288 19.55 -6.49 11.05
C LEU A 288 19.77 -7.91 11.62
N ASP A 289 20.25 -8.02 12.86
CA ASP A 289 20.41 -9.31 13.55
C ASP A 289 19.06 -10.00 13.80
N ARG A 290 18.02 -9.25 14.16
CA ARG A 290 16.64 -9.76 14.32
C ARG A 290 16.11 -10.31 12.99
N TRP A 291 16.16 -9.51 11.93
CA TRP A 291 15.70 -9.92 10.59
C TRP A 291 16.49 -11.11 10.04
N GLY A 292 17.79 -11.22 10.37
CA GLY A 292 18.60 -12.36 9.97
C GLY A 292 18.25 -13.68 10.69
N ARG A 293 17.61 -13.61 11.87
CA ARG A 293 17.22 -14.78 12.68
C ARG A 293 15.78 -15.22 12.46
N GLU A 294 14.91 -14.31 12.04
CA GLU A 294 13.49 -14.59 11.79
C GLU A 294 13.32 -15.39 10.49
N GLY A 295 13.42 -16.72 10.60
CA GLY A 295 13.18 -17.67 9.53
C GLY A 295 11.73 -18.20 9.49
N SER A 296 11.09 -18.04 8.32
CA SER A 296 9.85 -18.65 7.82
C SER A 296 8.63 -18.64 8.75
N GLY A 297 8.01 -17.46 8.90
CA GLY A 297 6.55 -17.39 9.06
C GLY A 297 5.82 -17.99 7.85
N ALA A 298 4.49 -18.06 7.92
CA ALA A 298 3.71 -18.44 6.73
C ALA A 298 4.05 -17.52 5.54
N PRO A 299 4.11 -18.06 4.31
CA PRO A 299 4.47 -17.25 3.15
C PRO A 299 3.46 -16.11 2.96
N ASP A 300 3.97 -14.88 2.88
CA ASP A 300 3.16 -13.73 2.54
C ASP A 300 2.87 -13.72 1.04
N LEU A 301 1.58 -13.82 0.70
CA LEU A 301 1.12 -13.82 -0.69
C LEU A 301 0.74 -12.42 -1.19
N GLY A 302 0.80 -11.39 -0.34
CA GLY A 302 0.58 -9.99 -0.72
C GLY A 302 1.41 -9.58 -1.94
N PRO A 303 2.76 -9.72 -1.91
CA PRO A 303 3.62 -9.40 -3.04
C PRO A 303 3.25 -10.15 -4.33
N THR A 304 2.83 -11.41 -4.21
CA THR A 304 2.40 -12.21 -5.37
C THR A 304 1.15 -11.63 -6.02
N ILE A 305 0.13 -11.28 -5.22
CA ILE A 305 -1.09 -10.64 -5.74
C ILE A 305 -0.79 -9.27 -6.34
N TYR A 306 0.01 -8.43 -5.68
CA TYR A 306 0.39 -7.12 -6.21
C TYR A 306 1.20 -7.22 -7.50
N ASN A 307 2.06 -8.23 -7.66
CA ASN A 307 2.77 -8.50 -8.90
C ASN A 307 1.84 -8.89 -10.05
N LEU A 308 0.77 -9.66 -9.79
CA LEU A 308 -0.25 -9.98 -10.80
C LEU A 308 -1.00 -8.72 -11.26
N ILE A 309 -1.41 -7.89 -10.30
CA ILE A 309 -2.05 -6.60 -10.57
C ILE A 309 -1.12 -5.70 -11.39
N ASP A 310 0.15 -5.60 -11.02
CA ASP A 310 1.15 -4.81 -11.73
C ASP A 310 1.43 -5.32 -13.15
N GLY A 311 1.43 -6.65 -13.33
CA GLY A 311 1.51 -7.28 -14.64
C GLY A 311 0.36 -6.84 -15.55
N LEU A 312 -0.87 -6.85 -15.04
CA LEU A 312 -2.07 -6.42 -15.76
C LEU A 312 -2.07 -4.90 -16.03
N LEU A 313 -1.66 -4.07 -15.07
CA LEU A 313 -1.54 -2.63 -15.26
C LEU A 313 -0.53 -2.29 -16.37
N ARG A 314 0.62 -2.96 -16.41
CA ARG A 314 1.61 -2.84 -17.49
C ARG A 314 1.04 -3.32 -18.82
N PHE A 315 0.35 -4.46 -18.82
CA PHE A 315 -0.31 -5.00 -20.00
C PHE A 315 -1.36 -4.05 -20.56
N LEU A 316 -2.12 -3.35 -19.71
CA LEU A 316 -3.17 -2.42 -20.12
C LEU A 316 -2.65 -1.00 -20.37
N ASP A 317 -1.40 -0.69 -20.05
CA ASP A 317 -0.85 0.68 -20.11
C ASP A 317 -1.65 1.66 -19.22
N ILE A 318 -1.79 1.29 -17.94
CA ILE A 318 -2.42 2.11 -16.88
C ILE A 318 -1.35 2.55 -15.89
N ASN A 319 -1.25 3.86 -15.66
CA ASN A 319 -0.30 4.42 -14.69
C ASN A 319 -0.96 4.53 -13.30
N ARG A 320 -0.56 3.64 -12.38
CA ARG A 320 -1.09 3.62 -11.01
C ARG A 320 -0.75 4.84 -10.15
N TYR A 321 0.22 5.65 -10.54
CA TYR A 321 0.64 6.87 -9.83
C TYR A 321 0.06 8.15 -10.45
N SER A 322 -0.95 8.05 -11.32
CA SER A 322 -1.61 9.23 -11.91
C SER A 322 -2.15 10.14 -10.81
N SER A 323 -1.66 11.39 -10.72
CA SER A 323 -2.12 12.37 -9.73
C SER A 323 -3.41 13.10 -10.13
N HIS A 324 -3.98 12.76 -11.28
CA HIS A 324 -5.19 13.37 -11.81
C HIS A 324 -6.17 12.29 -12.31
N ASN A 325 -7.46 12.58 -12.18
CA ASN A 325 -8.52 11.82 -12.84
C ASN A 325 -8.52 12.21 -14.33
N GLY A 326 -8.21 11.25 -15.18
CA GLY A 326 -8.20 11.44 -16.64
C GLY A 326 -8.87 10.26 -17.31
N THR A 327 -8.19 9.63 -18.27
CA THR A 327 -8.62 8.34 -18.83
C THR A 327 -8.35 7.16 -17.88
N GLN A 328 -8.02 7.42 -16.62
CA GLN A 328 -7.73 6.43 -15.58
C GLN A 328 -7.95 7.08 -14.20
N PRO A 329 -8.21 6.29 -13.15
CA PRO A 329 -8.42 6.83 -11.81
C PRO A 329 -7.15 7.47 -11.25
N LYS A 330 -7.32 8.55 -10.48
CA LYS A 330 -6.27 9.13 -9.64
C LYS A 330 -5.81 8.11 -8.61
N PHE A 331 -4.49 7.94 -8.49
CA PHE A 331 -3.82 7.07 -7.53
C PHE A 331 -4.46 5.69 -7.36
N LEU A 332 -4.50 4.90 -8.43
CA LEU A 332 -4.92 3.50 -8.34
C LEU A 332 -4.09 2.70 -7.31
N VAL A 333 -2.84 3.11 -7.05
CA VAL A 333 -2.00 2.54 -5.99
C VAL A 333 -2.65 2.63 -4.59
N ASP A 334 -3.50 3.62 -4.34
CA ASP A 334 -4.24 3.79 -3.08
C ASP A 334 -5.50 2.92 -3.02
N LEU A 335 -5.85 2.26 -4.12
CA LEU A 335 -7.00 1.36 -4.22
C LEU A 335 -6.60 -0.11 -4.09
N LEU A 336 -5.31 -0.41 -3.93
CA LEU A 336 -4.83 -1.78 -3.78
C LEU A 336 -5.54 -2.49 -2.61
N PRO A 337 -5.88 -3.78 -2.78
CA PRO A 337 -6.69 -4.50 -1.81
C PRO A 337 -5.86 -4.97 -0.62
N GLU A 338 -6.52 -5.15 0.53
CA GLU A 338 -5.92 -5.93 1.64
C GLU A 338 -5.76 -7.39 1.19
N VAL A 339 -4.69 -8.08 1.61
CA VAL A 339 -4.44 -9.48 1.22
C VAL A 339 -4.32 -10.35 2.47
N TYR A 340 -5.28 -11.26 2.63
CA TYR A 340 -5.37 -12.20 3.73
C TYR A 340 -5.00 -13.61 3.29
N CYS A 341 -4.28 -14.33 4.16
CA CYS A 341 -3.90 -15.73 3.98
C CYS A 341 -4.49 -16.60 5.11
N ARG A 342 -4.34 -17.93 5.05
CA ARG A 342 -4.91 -18.91 6.02
C ARG A 342 -4.82 -18.53 7.51
N ASN A 343 -3.78 -17.81 7.93
CA ASN A 343 -3.61 -17.44 9.33
C ASN A 343 -4.57 -16.32 9.80
N SER A 344 -5.26 -15.66 8.87
CA SER A 344 -6.11 -14.49 9.12
C SER A 344 -7.61 -14.76 8.94
N ASP A 345 -8.05 -16.04 8.96
CA ASP A 345 -9.46 -16.42 8.81
C ASP A 345 -10.38 -15.74 9.83
N GLY A 346 -9.95 -15.70 11.09
CA GLY A 346 -10.69 -15.06 12.17
C GLY A 346 -10.83 -13.55 11.96
N LEU A 347 -9.78 -12.90 11.45
CA LEU A 347 -9.80 -11.47 11.12
C LEU A 347 -10.74 -11.18 9.96
N LEU A 348 -10.65 -11.95 8.86
CA LEU A 348 -11.54 -11.78 7.71
C LEU A 348 -13.02 -11.96 8.09
N ARG A 349 -13.34 -12.98 8.89
CA ARG A 349 -14.73 -13.21 9.36
C ARG A 349 -15.26 -12.05 10.21
N ARG A 350 -14.42 -11.48 11.08
CA ARG A 350 -14.76 -10.29 11.87
C ARG A 350 -14.97 -9.08 10.97
N LEU A 351 -14.12 -8.89 9.95
CA LEU A 351 -14.21 -7.79 8.99
C LEU A 351 -15.50 -7.89 8.16
N LEU A 352 -15.78 -9.05 7.57
CA LEU A 352 -17.00 -9.27 6.77
C LEU A 352 -18.27 -9.00 7.59
N SER A 353 -18.28 -9.44 8.85
CA SER A 353 -19.40 -9.19 9.78
C SER A 353 -19.57 -7.70 10.08
N ARG A 354 -18.48 -6.98 10.38
CA ARG A 354 -18.50 -5.54 10.64
C ARG A 354 -18.93 -4.70 9.42
N LYS A 355 -18.61 -5.17 8.22
CA LYS A 355 -18.95 -4.48 6.96
C LYS A 355 -20.35 -4.84 6.42
N GLY A 356 -21.19 -5.52 7.21
CA GLY A 356 -22.57 -5.80 6.84
C GLY A 356 -22.71 -6.72 5.62
N VAL A 357 -21.74 -7.62 5.42
CA VAL A 357 -21.84 -8.70 4.43
C VAL A 357 -22.79 -9.76 4.99
N THR A 358 -23.78 -10.19 4.20
CA THR A 358 -24.80 -11.14 4.68
C THR A 358 -24.22 -12.54 4.85
N GLU A 359 -24.88 -13.41 5.61
CA GLU A 359 -24.41 -14.79 5.80
C GLU A 359 -24.45 -15.59 4.48
N GLU A 360 -25.41 -15.32 3.61
CA GLU A 360 -25.50 -15.90 2.27
C GLU A 360 -24.30 -15.48 1.41
N GLU A 361 -23.96 -14.18 1.42
CA GLU A 361 -22.79 -13.67 0.70
C GLU A 361 -21.49 -14.26 1.25
N LYS A 362 -21.35 -14.38 2.58
CA LYS A 362 -20.18 -15.01 3.21
C LYS A 362 -20.04 -16.47 2.78
N LYS A 363 -21.12 -17.25 2.82
CA LYS A 363 -21.14 -18.65 2.37
C LYS A 363 -20.72 -18.75 0.90
N PHE A 364 -21.24 -17.87 0.05
CA PHE A 364 -20.89 -17.81 -1.36
C PHE A 364 -19.39 -17.49 -1.57
N MET A 365 -18.87 -16.47 -0.88
CA MET A 365 -17.46 -16.09 -0.94
C MET A 365 -16.54 -17.23 -0.47
N LEU A 366 -16.90 -17.90 0.63
CA LEU A 366 -16.14 -19.04 1.16
C LEU A 366 -16.15 -20.23 0.21
N ARG A 367 -17.29 -20.54 -0.42
CA ARG A 367 -17.38 -21.62 -1.43
C ARG A 367 -16.48 -21.32 -2.65
N ARG A 368 -16.47 -20.07 -3.12
CA ARG A 368 -15.58 -19.65 -4.21
C ARG A 368 -14.10 -19.86 -3.86
N VAL A 369 -13.71 -19.55 -2.62
CA VAL A 369 -12.35 -19.82 -2.13
C VAL A 369 -12.10 -21.31 -2.00
N GLU A 370 -13.12 -22.10 -1.68
CA GLU A 370 -13.02 -23.55 -1.66
C GLU A 370 -12.72 -24.14 -3.03
N GLU A 371 -13.44 -23.69 -4.06
CA GLU A 371 -13.33 -24.13 -5.44
C GLU A 371 -12.05 -23.63 -6.14
N CYS A 372 -11.68 -22.36 -5.93
CA CYS A 372 -10.62 -21.68 -6.67
C CYS A 372 -9.33 -21.45 -5.87
N GLY A 373 -9.33 -21.77 -4.57
CA GLY A 373 -8.25 -21.50 -3.62
C GLY A 373 -8.08 -20.04 -3.21
N SER A 374 -8.60 -19.09 -4.01
CA SER A 374 -8.57 -17.65 -3.72
C SER A 374 -9.78 -16.93 -4.27
N ALA A 375 -10.12 -15.78 -3.66
CA ALA A 375 -11.17 -14.89 -4.14
C ALA A 375 -10.86 -13.42 -3.83
N TYR A 376 -11.22 -12.53 -4.75
CA TYR A 376 -11.34 -11.10 -4.48
C TYR A 376 -12.76 -10.79 -3.98
N LEU A 377 -12.84 -9.97 -2.94
CA LEU A 377 -14.07 -9.61 -2.24
C LEU A 377 -14.33 -8.10 -2.43
N PRO A 378 -15.14 -7.69 -3.43
CA PRO A 378 -15.28 -6.27 -3.79
C PRO A 378 -15.84 -5.38 -2.68
N ARG A 379 -16.77 -5.90 -1.85
CA ARG A 379 -17.43 -5.12 -0.78
C ARG A 379 -16.44 -4.57 0.25
N VAL A 380 -15.39 -5.33 0.50
CA VAL A 380 -14.36 -5.01 1.50
C VAL A 380 -13.01 -4.66 0.87
N ASN A 381 -12.91 -4.71 -0.46
CA ASN A 381 -11.67 -4.56 -1.21
C ASN A 381 -10.53 -5.43 -0.67
N ALA A 382 -10.78 -6.73 -0.53
CA ALA A 382 -9.81 -7.67 0.03
C ALA A 382 -9.64 -8.93 -0.83
N PHE A 383 -8.43 -9.47 -0.88
CA PHE A 383 -8.16 -10.81 -1.33
C PHE A 383 -8.12 -11.75 -0.14
N TYR A 384 -8.68 -12.94 -0.31
CA TYR A 384 -8.47 -14.04 0.60
C TYR A 384 -7.89 -15.22 -0.18
N VAL A 385 -6.73 -15.69 0.28
CA VAL A 385 -5.97 -16.76 -0.37
C VAL A 385 -5.78 -17.91 0.61
N ARG A 386 -6.55 -18.98 0.41
CA ARG A 386 -6.45 -20.22 1.17
C ARG A 386 -5.43 -21.16 0.55
N GLU A 387 -5.39 -21.23 -0.77
CA GLU A 387 -4.42 -21.97 -1.56
C GLU A 387 -4.13 -21.20 -2.84
N PHE A 388 -2.85 -20.98 -3.14
CA PHE A 388 -2.48 -20.17 -4.30
C PHE A 388 -2.52 -21.01 -5.59
N HIS A 389 -3.49 -20.70 -6.44
CA HIS A 389 -3.58 -21.22 -7.80
C HIS A 389 -3.40 -20.09 -8.80
N MET A 390 -2.29 -20.07 -9.54
CA MET A 390 -1.91 -18.98 -10.46
C MET A 390 -3.04 -18.57 -11.42
N MET A 391 -3.73 -19.54 -12.00
CA MET A 391 -4.82 -19.32 -12.95
C MET A 391 -5.98 -18.53 -12.32
N TYR A 392 -6.44 -18.93 -11.13
CA TYR A 392 -7.56 -18.29 -10.45
C TYR A 392 -7.14 -16.97 -9.80
N ALA A 393 -5.97 -16.90 -9.19
CA ALA A 393 -5.45 -15.65 -8.61
C ALA A 393 -5.31 -14.54 -9.66
N ALA A 394 -4.87 -14.88 -10.88
CA ALA A 394 -4.81 -13.94 -11.98
C ALA A 394 -6.20 -13.48 -12.48
N GLU A 395 -7.20 -14.36 -12.45
CA GLU A 395 -8.58 -14.02 -12.74
C GLU A 395 -9.13 -13.02 -11.72
N GLU A 396 -8.94 -13.30 -10.43
CA GLU A 396 -9.35 -12.42 -9.33
C GLU A 396 -8.62 -11.08 -9.38
N ALA A 397 -7.32 -11.05 -9.72
CA ALA A 397 -6.55 -9.82 -9.93
C ALA A 397 -7.14 -8.95 -11.05
N ALA A 398 -7.61 -9.56 -12.13
CA ALA A 398 -8.28 -8.86 -13.21
C ALA A 398 -9.68 -8.35 -12.81
N ARG A 399 -10.45 -9.12 -12.02
CA ARG A 399 -11.71 -8.65 -11.43
C ARG A 399 -11.48 -7.42 -10.54
N PHE A 400 -10.52 -7.51 -9.61
CA PHE A 400 -10.09 -6.37 -8.80
C PHE A 400 -9.78 -5.15 -9.67
N LEU A 401 -8.96 -5.33 -10.71
CA LEU A 401 -8.55 -4.21 -11.55
C LEU A 401 -9.74 -3.55 -12.26
N HIS A 402 -10.71 -4.34 -12.72
CA HIS A 402 -11.96 -3.82 -13.28
C HIS A 402 -12.79 -3.02 -12.25
N HIS A 403 -12.81 -3.42 -10.98
CA HIS A 403 -13.43 -2.61 -9.92
C HIS A 403 -12.62 -1.35 -9.60
N ALA A 404 -11.30 -1.46 -9.43
CA ALA A 404 -10.43 -0.35 -9.08
C ALA A 404 -10.42 0.74 -10.15
N CYS A 405 -10.44 0.36 -11.44
CA CYS A 405 -10.54 1.28 -12.57
C CYS A 405 -11.83 2.12 -12.55
N ARG A 406 -12.88 1.64 -11.89
CA ARG A 406 -14.19 2.30 -11.76
C ARG A 406 -14.42 2.95 -10.40
N GLY A 407 -13.38 3.01 -9.55
CA GLY A 407 -13.46 3.61 -8.21
C GLY A 407 -14.10 2.71 -7.15
N LEU A 408 -14.00 1.39 -7.29
CA LEU A 408 -14.52 0.39 -6.34
C LEU A 408 -16.03 0.54 -6.05
N PRO A 409 -16.91 0.49 -7.07
CA PRO A 409 -18.33 0.84 -6.94
C PRO A 409 -19.13 -0.04 -5.96
N LEU A 410 -18.64 -1.25 -5.66
CA LEU A 410 -19.30 -2.20 -4.76
C LEU A 410 -18.80 -2.12 -3.31
N ARG A 411 -17.78 -1.30 -3.03
CA ARG A 411 -17.24 -1.13 -1.67
C ARG A 411 -18.34 -0.55 -0.78
N VAL A 412 -18.38 -0.94 0.50
CA VAL A 412 -19.43 -0.50 1.46
C VAL A 412 -19.54 1.04 1.58
N ASN A 413 -18.43 1.76 1.35
CA ASN A 413 -18.40 3.23 1.32
C ASN A 413 -18.27 3.80 -0.10
N GLY A 414 -18.50 2.99 -1.12
CA GLY A 414 -18.50 3.40 -2.52
C GLY A 414 -19.74 4.22 -2.86
N HIS A 415 -19.65 5.00 -3.95
CA HIS A 415 -20.84 5.62 -4.54
C HIS A 415 -21.67 4.52 -5.21
N THR A 416 -22.56 3.88 -4.46
CA THR A 416 -23.53 2.94 -5.02
C THR A 416 -24.50 3.70 -5.91
N THR A 417 -24.49 3.36 -7.20
CA THR A 417 -25.65 3.57 -8.07
C THR A 417 -26.79 2.68 -7.59
N GLU A 418 -28.04 3.10 -7.83
CA GLU A 418 -29.23 2.28 -7.59
C GLU A 418 -29.06 0.84 -8.11
N PRO A 419 -29.77 -0.15 -7.54
CA PRO A 419 -29.71 -1.53 -8.02
C PRO A 419 -29.95 -1.58 -9.52
N LEU A 420 -29.02 -2.18 -10.26
CA LEU A 420 -29.18 -2.37 -11.70
C LEU A 420 -30.43 -3.20 -11.99
N ALA A 421 -31.11 -2.89 -13.10
CA ALA A 421 -32.12 -3.77 -13.65
C ALA A 421 -31.53 -5.17 -13.86
N ALA A 422 -32.37 -6.22 -13.77
CA ALA A 422 -31.91 -7.61 -13.84
C ALA A 422 -31.04 -7.90 -15.08
N GLU A 423 -31.45 -7.38 -16.25
CA GLU A 423 -30.71 -7.52 -17.50
C GLU A 423 -29.32 -6.83 -17.45
N ASP A 424 -29.22 -5.61 -16.93
CA ASP A 424 -27.92 -4.93 -16.81
C ASP A 424 -27.03 -5.61 -15.76
N SER A 425 -27.61 -6.10 -14.66
CA SER A 425 -26.89 -6.90 -13.65
C SER A 425 -26.29 -8.15 -14.29
N PHE A 426 -27.07 -8.85 -15.12
CA PHE A 426 -26.62 -10.02 -15.88
C PHE A 426 -25.42 -9.67 -16.78
N TYR A 427 -25.55 -8.66 -17.65
CA TYR A 427 -24.48 -8.31 -18.58
C TYR A 427 -23.25 -7.70 -17.89
N ALA A 428 -23.43 -6.97 -16.79
CA ALA A 428 -22.32 -6.47 -16.00
C ALA A 428 -21.51 -7.62 -15.40
N ARG A 429 -22.17 -8.65 -14.87
CA ARG A 429 -21.50 -9.88 -14.38
C ARG A 429 -20.85 -10.68 -15.50
N ALA A 430 -21.51 -10.82 -16.66
CA ALA A 430 -20.92 -11.51 -17.81
C ALA A 430 -19.65 -10.79 -18.32
N LEU A 431 -19.68 -9.45 -18.40
CA LEU A 431 -18.52 -8.63 -18.74
C LEU A 431 -17.39 -8.77 -17.71
N GLU A 432 -17.71 -8.75 -16.42
CA GLU A 432 -16.72 -8.94 -15.37
C GLU A 432 -16.05 -10.32 -15.45
N ASN A 433 -16.82 -11.39 -15.64
CA ASN A 433 -16.30 -12.73 -15.88
C ASN A 433 -15.42 -12.79 -17.15
N ALA A 434 -15.82 -12.09 -18.22
CA ALA A 434 -15.04 -12.01 -19.45
C ALA A 434 -13.69 -11.31 -19.26
N LEU A 435 -13.66 -10.20 -18.52
CA LEU A 435 -12.44 -9.46 -18.21
C LEU A 435 -11.53 -10.23 -17.23
N GLY A 436 -12.13 -10.89 -16.24
CA GLY A 436 -11.43 -11.81 -15.33
C GLY A 436 -10.73 -12.93 -16.10
N TYR A 437 -11.49 -13.63 -16.93
CA TYR A 437 -10.98 -14.73 -17.75
C TYR A 437 -9.90 -14.27 -18.74
N LEU A 438 -10.12 -13.15 -19.45
CA LEU A 438 -9.11 -12.52 -20.30
C LEU A 438 -7.82 -12.26 -19.53
N GLY A 439 -7.90 -11.60 -18.38
CA GLY A 439 -6.74 -11.26 -17.57
C GLY A 439 -5.98 -12.50 -17.10
N SER A 440 -6.69 -13.56 -16.74
CA SER A 440 -6.05 -14.84 -16.39
C SER A 440 -5.30 -15.48 -17.57
N ARG A 441 -5.81 -15.39 -18.81
CA ARG A 441 -5.12 -15.93 -20.00
C ARG A 441 -3.89 -15.08 -20.36
N VAL A 442 -3.92 -13.78 -20.08
CA VAL A 442 -2.75 -12.90 -20.23
C VAL A 442 -1.64 -13.30 -19.26
N MET A 443 -1.98 -13.56 -18.00
CA MET A 443 -0.99 -13.89 -16.96
C MET A 443 -0.62 -15.38 -16.92
N TYR A 444 -1.50 -16.26 -17.40
CA TYR A 444 -1.33 -17.70 -17.47
C TYR A 444 -1.79 -18.23 -18.85
N PRO A 445 -0.96 -18.08 -19.90
CA PRO A 445 -1.31 -18.44 -21.28
C PRO A 445 -1.68 -19.91 -21.51
N ALA A 446 -1.27 -20.80 -20.60
CA ALA A 446 -1.60 -22.22 -20.62
C ALA A 446 -3.06 -22.53 -20.23
N ARG A 447 -3.83 -21.55 -19.73
CA ARG A 447 -5.26 -21.74 -19.42
C ARG A 447 -6.00 -22.19 -20.69
N PRO A 448 -6.69 -23.36 -20.67
CA PRO A 448 -7.50 -23.82 -21.78
C PRO A 448 -8.58 -22.80 -22.13
N ALA A 449 -8.76 -22.52 -23.43
CA ALA A 449 -9.80 -21.63 -23.91
C ALA A 449 -11.16 -22.33 -23.89
N LEU A 450 -12.19 -21.70 -23.30
CA LEU A 450 -13.57 -22.17 -23.40
C LEU A 450 -14.11 -21.86 -24.79
N ARG A 451 -14.70 -22.86 -25.44
CA ARG A 451 -15.24 -22.81 -26.79
C ARG A 451 -16.73 -23.12 -26.79
N GLU A 452 -17.40 -22.74 -27.87
CA GLU A 452 -18.82 -23.05 -28.06
C GLU A 452 -19.06 -24.57 -28.08
N THR A 453 -18.10 -25.36 -28.59
CA THR A 453 -18.13 -26.84 -28.54
C THR A 453 -18.28 -27.37 -27.12
N ASP A 454 -17.61 -26.73 -26.16
CA ASP A 454 -17.59 -27.16 -24.77
C ASP A 454 -18.96 -26.96 -24.10
N LEU A 455 -19.81 -26.05 -24.61
CA LEU A 455 -21.20 -25.94 -24.17
C LEU A 455 -22.05 -27.12 -24.68
N TYR A 456 -21.79 -27.60 -25.89
CA TYR A 456 -22.52 -28.74 -26.46
C TYR A 456 -22.13 -30.05 -25.77
N GLU A 457 -20.87 -30.19 -25.37
CA GLU A 457 -20.38 -31.33 -24.59
C GLU A 457 -21.08 -31.46 -23.22
N LEU A 458 -21.66 -30.37 -22.68
CA LEU A 458 -22.45 -30.43 -21.44
C LEU A 458 -23.71 -31.29 -21.57
N TYR A 459 -24.27 -31.46 -22.78
CA TYR A 459 -25.41 -32.37 -22.99
C TYR A 459 -25.02 -33.85 -22.91
N GLU A 460 -23.72 -34.17 -23.05
CA GLU A 460 -23.24 -35.56 -23.03
C GLU A 460 -22.96 -36.05 -21.60
N GLN A 461 -23.06 -35.18 -20.59
CA GLN A 461 -22.86 -35.55 -19.19
C GLN A 461 -24.02 -36.41 -18.67
N THR A 462 -23.68 -37.44 -17.89
CA THR A 462 -24.68 -38.33 -17.31
C THR A 462 -25.43 -37.66 -16.16
N HIS A 463 -26.62 -38.17 -15.83
CA HIS A 463 -27.40 -37.70 -14.69
C HIS A 463 -26.60 -37.75 -13.38
N GLU A 464 -25.87 -38.83 -13.14
CA GLU A 464 -25.06 -39.02 -11.93
C GLU A 464 -23.86 -38.07 -11.86
N ASP A 465 -23.19 -37.82 -13.00
CA ASP A 465 -22.07 -36.87 -13.06
C ASP A 465 -22.53 -35.44 -12.77
N LEU A 466 -23.72 -35.08 -13.23
CA LEU A 466 -24.30 -33.73 -13.07
C LEU A 466 -24.71 -33.43 -11.64
N GLU A 467 -25.29 -34.41 -10.94
CA GLU A 467 -25.63 -34.28 -9.52
C GLU A 467 -24.39 -34.24 -8.62
N GLN A 468 -23.25 -34.78 -9.07
CA GLN A 468 -21.98 -34.71 -8.34
C GLN A 468 -21.19 -33.42 -8.63
N GLN A 469 -21.26 -32.90 -9.84
CA GLN A 469 -20.44 -31.77 -10.31
C GLN A 469 -21.13 -30.41 -10.20
N SER A 470 -22.45 -30.38 -10.03
CA SER A 470 -23.22 -29.15 -9.98
C SER A 470 -24.11 -29.09 -8.75
N ALA A 471 -24.45 -27.87 -8.34
CA ALA A 471 -25.45 -27.64 -7.29
C ALA A 471 -26.90 -27.71 -7.82
N PHE A 472 -27.09 -28.14 -9.08
CA PHE A 472 -28.37 -28.09 -9.79
C PHE A 472 -28.87 -29.51 -10.07
N GLY A 473 -30.20 -29.70 -10.07
CA GLY A 473 -30.80 -30.94 -10.57
C GLY A 473 -30.67 -31.05 -12.09
N PHE A 474 -30.71 -32.27 -12.63
CA PHE A 474 -30.51 -32.53 -14.06
C PHE A 474 -31.41 -31.71 -14.99
N GLU A 475 -32.73 -31.69 -14.74
CA GLU A 475 -33.68 -30.93 -15.57
C GLU A 475 -33.37 -29.43 -15.57
N GLU A 476 -32.94 -28.91 -14.43
CA GLU A 476 -32.56 -27.51 -14.28
C GLU A 476 -31.25 -27.20 -14.99
N PHE A 477 -30.27 -28.09 -14.88
CA PHE A 477 -29.01 -27.97 -15.60
C PHE A 477 -29.24 -27.90 -17.12
N VAL A 478 -30.07 -28.80 -17.67
CA VAL A 478 -30.42 -28.80 -19.09
C VAL A 478 -31.04 -27.47 -19.51
N LYS A 479 -31.96 -26.90 -18.72
CA LYS A 479 -32.53 -25.57 -19.00
C LYS A 479 -31.49 -24.45 -19.01
N LEU A 480 -30.48 -24.51 -18.15
CA LEU A 480 -29.37 -23.55 -18.14
C LEU A 480 -28.51 -23.69 -19.41
N VAL A 481 -28.22 -24.92 -19.85
CA VAL A 481 -27.49 -25.18 -21.10
C VAL A 481 -28.28 -24.69 -22.31
N ASP A 482 -29.57 -25.01 -22.40
CA ASP A 482 -30.47 -24.54 -23.45
C ASP A 482 -30.48 -23.01 -23.53
N PHE A 483 -30.57 -22.33 -22.38
CA PHE A 483 -30.48 -20.88 -22.30
C PHE A 483 -29.13 -20.37 -22.85
N MET A 484 -28.00 -20.94 -22.42
CA MET A 484 -26.67 -20.49 -22.87
C MET A 484 -26.49 -20.67 -24.37
N VAL A 485 -26.90 -21.81 -24.93
CA VAL A 485 -26.82 -22.09 -26.36
C VAL A 485 -27.73 -21.15 -27.16
N LEU A 486 -28.97 -20.94 -26.72
CA LEU A 486 -29.91 -20.04 -27.38
C LEU A 486 -29.44 -18.58 -27.29
N HIS A 487 -28.95 -18.16 -26.12
CA HIS A 487 -28.39 -16.83 -25.91
C HIS A 487 -27.20 -16.60 -26.84
N ARG A 488 -26.31 -17.60 -26.97
CA ARG A 488 -25.18 -17.51 -27.90
C ARG A 488 -25.63 -17.39 -29.36
N GLN A 489 -26.67 -18.12 -29.77
CA GLN A 489 -27.24 -17.97 -31.12
C GLN A 489 -27.87 -16.59 -31.34
N PHE A 490 -28.56 -16.06 -30.33
CA PHE A 490 -29.15 -14.73 -30.33
C PHE A 490 -28.10 -13.63 -30.44
N GLU A 491 -27.02 -13.74 -29.66
CA GLU A 491 -25.86 -12.88 -29.82
C GLU A 491 -25.34 -12.94 -31.25
N LEU A 492 -25.20 -14.16 -31.81
CA LEU A 492 -24.68 -14.49 -33.15
C LEU A 492 -25.47 -13.87 -34.29
N ASN A 493 -26.80 -13.90 -34.19
CA ASN A 493 -27.67 -13.47 -35.26
C ASN A 493 -28.97 -12.85 -34.71
N PRO A 494 -28.91 -11.66 -34.09
CA PRO A 494 -30.10 -11.06 -33.46
C PRO A 494 -31.20 -10.81 -34.49
N GLN A 495 -30.86 -10.54 -35.75
CA GLN A 495 -31.80 -10.36 -36.86
C GLN A 495 -32.62 -11.61 -37.22
N ARG A 496 -32.20 -12.81 -36.78
CA ARG A 496 -32.98 -14.05 -36.99
C ARG A 496 -34.17 -14.15 -36.04
N PHE A 497 -34.25 -13.28 -35.04
CA PHE A 497 -35.30 -13.27 -34.03
C PHE A 497 -36.10 -11.97 -34.19
N SER A 498 -37.40 -12.09 -34.39
CA SER A 498 -38.30 -10.92 -34.50
C SER A 498 -38.45 -10.19 -33.16
N GLU A 499 -38.37 -10.94 -32.07
CA GLU A 499 -38.44 -10.49 -30.68
C GLU A 499 -37.42 -11.28 -29.85
N VAL A 500 -37.12 -10.85 -28.63
CA VAL A 500 -36.25 -11.61 -27.73
C VAL A 500 -36.96 -12.93 -27.37
N PRO A 501 -36.36 -14.11 -27.63
CA PRO A 501 -36.96 -15.38 -27.26
C PRO A 501 -37.28 -15.44 -25.76
N LYS A 502 -38.47 -15.91 -25.41
CA LYS A 502 -38.92 -16.05 -24.02
C LYS A 502 -37.92 -16.78 -23.09
N PRO A 503 -37.25 -17.87 -23.50
CA PRO A 503 -36.23 -18.51 -22.65
C PRO A 503 -35.03 -17.60 -22.35
N ILE A 504 -34.72 -16.65 -23.24
CA ILE A 504 -33.69 -15.63 -22.97
C ILE A 504 -34.19 -14.65 -21.90
N GLU A 505 -35.42 -14.16 -22.01
CA GLU A 505 -36.00 -13.26 -21.00
C GLU A 505 -36.04 -13.91 -19.61
N GLU A 506 -36.47 -15.18 -19.55
CA GLU A 506 -36.49 -15.97 -18.31
C GLU A 506 -35.08 -16.21 -17.75
N GLY A 507 -34.09 -16.44 -18.62
CA GLY A 507 -32.69 -16.62 -18.23
C GLY A 507 -31.97 -15.34 -17.79
N LEU A 508 -32.41 -14.15 -18.23
CA LEU A 508 -31.83 -12.86 -17.81
C LEU A 508 -32.27 -12.43 -16.41
N VAL A 509 -33.35 -13.02 -15.87
CA VAL A 509 -33.88 -12.72 -14.52
C VAL A 509 -33.52 -13.76 -13.46
N VAL A 510 -32.70 -14.76 -13.82
CA VAL A 510 -32.22 -15.75 -12.84
C VAL A 510 -31.37 -15.10 -11.74
N ALA A 511 -31.41 -15.69 -10.55
CA ALA A 511 -30.71 -15.19 -9.37
C ALA A 511 -29.84 -16.28 -8.72
N GLY A 512 -29.02 -15.87 -7.74
CA GLY A 512 -28.20 -16.79 -6.95
C GLY A 512 -27.19 -17.56 -7.78
N GLU A 513 -27.06 -18.86 -7.49
CA GLU A 513 -26.05 -19.75 -8.09
C GLU A 513 -26.23 -19.91 -9.61
N LYS A 514 -27.48 -19.88 -10.10
CA LYS A 514 -27.78 -19.98 -11.53
C LYS A 514 -27.22 -18.79 -12.29
N LEU A 515 -27.41 -17.58 -11.76
CA LEU A 515 -26.88 -16.35 -12.35
C LEU A 515 -25.36 -16.39 -12.43
N GLU A 516 -24.69 -16.81 -11.36
CA GLU A 516 -23.23 -16.94 -11.37
C GLU A 516 -22.78 -17.96 -12.43
N TYR A 517 -23.42 -19.13 -12.48
CA TYR A 517 -23.05 -20.16 -13.43
C TYR A 517 -23.17 -19.68 -14.89
N VAL A 518 -24.34 -19.16 -15.29
CA VAL A 518 -24.58 -18.76 -16.69
C VAL A 518 -23.74 -17.55 -17.10
N THR A 519 -23.60 -16.54 -16.22
CA THR A 519 -22.79 -15.35 -16.53
C THR A 519 -21.30 -15.68 -16.57
N ARG A 520 -20.83 -16.67 -15.78
CA ARG A 520 -19.47 -17.18 -15.83
C ARG A 520 -19.18 -17.89 -17.16
N GLN A 521 -20.05 -18.81 -17.59
CA GLN A 521 -19.86 -19.53 -18.85
C GLN A 521 -19.87 -18.59 -20.06
N LEU A 522 -20.90 -17.73 -20.18
CA LEU A 522 -20.97 -16.74 -21.27
C LEU A 522 -19.81 -15.74 -21.22
N GLY A 523 -19.45 -15.29 -20.01
CA GLY A 523 -18.28 -14.44 -19.79
C GLY A 523 -16.98 -15.10 -20.24
N TYR A 524 -16.75 -16.37 -19.90
CA TYR A 524 -15.53 -17.11 -20.28
C TYR A 524 -15.42 -17.32 -21.80
N LEU A 525 -16.54 -17.58 -22.48
CA LEU A 525 -16.59 -17.63 -23.95
C LEU A 525 -16.18 -16.27 -24.54
N LEU A 526 -16.80 -15.18 -24.07
CA LEU A 526 -16.48 -13.84 -24.53
C LEU A 526 -15.03 -13.45 -24.22
N GLY A 527 -14.52 -13.83 -23.04
CA GLY A 527 -13.13 -13.64 -22.62
C GLY A 527 -12.14 -14.40 -23.50
N SER A 528 -12.49 -15.62 -23.93
CA SER A 528 -11.70 -16.40 -24.89
C SER A 528 -11.65 -15.72 -26.25
N GLU A 529 -12.78 -15.22 -26.74
CA GLU A 529 -12.85 -14.48 -28.01
C GLU A 529 -12.08 -13.15 -27.95
N LEU A 530 -12.15 -12.45 -26.83
CA LEU A 530 -11.37 -11.24 -26.55
C LEU A 530 -9.87 -11.50 -26.62
N TYR A 531 -9.39 -12.55 -25.94
CA TYR A 531 -7.98 -12.91 -25.90
C TYR A 531 -7.48 -13.31 -27.30
N ASN A 532 -8.21 -14.17 -28.00
CA ASN A 532 -7.85 -14.59 -29.35
C ASN A 532 -7.88 -13.39 -30.31
N GLY A 533 -8.89 -12.52 -30.21
CA GLY A 533 -8.96 -11.28 -30.97
C GLY A 533 -7.80 -10.32 -30.69
N TYR A 534 -7.25 -10.31 -29.48
CA TYR A 534 -6.04 -9.56 -29.14
C TYR A 534 -4.80 -10.18 -29.82
N LEU A 535 -4.61 -11.50 -29.72
CA LEU A 535 -3.49 -12.18 -30.38
C LEU A 535 -3.51 -12.05 -31.90
N GLU A 536 -4.70 -12.04 -32.50
CA GLU A 536 -4.92 -11.85 -33.94
C GLU A 536 -4.83 -10.36 -34.37
N GLY A 537 -4.58 -9.44 -33.45
CA GLY A 537 -4.47 -8.00 -33.73
C GLY A 537 -5.80 -7.28 -34.01
N ARG A 538 -6.94 -7.98 -33.91
CA ARG A 538 -8.30 -7.41 -34.10
C ARG A 538 -8.75 -6.55 -32.92
N VAL A 539 -8.24 -6.84 -31.72
CA VAL A 539 -8.49 -6.09 -30.50
C VAL A 539 -7.18 -5.48 -30.02
N THR A 540 -7.13 -4.16 -29.94
CA THR A 540 -5.92 -3.47 -29.46
C THR A 540 -5.88 -3.38 -27.93
N ARG A 541 -4.68 -3.26 -27.36
CA ARG A 541 -4.49 -2.96 -25.92
C ARG A 541 -5.32 -1.76 -25.46
N GLY A 542 -5.37 -0.69 -26.25
CA GLY A 542 -6.19 0.49 -25.92
C GLY A 542 -7.69 0.21 -25.89
N CYS A 543 -8.18 -0.77 -26.66
CA CYS A 543 -9.55 -1.25 -26.56
C CYS A 543 -9.80 -1.99 -25.24
N LEU A 544 -8.88 -2.88 -24.86
CA LEU A 544 -8.96 -3.61 -23.59
C LEU A 544 -8.92 -2.66 -22.40
N ARG A 545 -7.99 -1.70 -22.42
CA ARG A 545 -7.90 -0.64 -21.39
C ARG A 545 -9.24 0.07 -21.20
N ARG A 546 -9.90 0.48 -22.30
CA ARG A 546 -11.21 1.13 -22.22
C ARG A 546 -12.27 0.24 -21.57
N LEU A 547 -12.31 -1.06 -21.89
CA LEU A 547 -13.27 -1.98 -21.27
C LEU A 547 -13.12 -2.06 -19.74
N PHE A 548 -11.88 -2.08 -19.23
CA PHE A 548 -11.63 -2.06 -17.78
C PHE A 548 -12.10 -0.75 -17.11
N LEU A 549 -12.11 0.36 -17.86
CA LEU A 549 -12.48 1.69 -17.37
C LEU A 549 -13.95 2.04 -17.58
N THR A 550 -14.71 1.25 -18.35
CA THR A 550 -16.10 1.55 -18.67
C THR A 550 -16.97 1.47 -17.43
N HIS A 551 -17.66 2.56 -17.07
CA HIS A 551 -18.67 2.55 -16.02
C HIS A 551 -19.95 1.87 -16.52
N LEU A 552 -20.39 0.83 -15.81
CA LEU A 552 -21.56 0.01 -16.18
C LEU A 552 -22.81 0.33 -15.33
N GLY A 553 -22.75 1.41 -14.53
CA GLY A 553 -23.79 1.75 -13.55
C GLY A 553 -25.02 2.47 -14.13
N GLN A 554 -24.97 2.91 -15.39
CA GLN A 554 -26.09 3.58 -16.04
C GLN A 554 -27.04 2.55 -16.67
N PRO A 555 -28.38 2.78 -16.62
CA PRO A 555 -29.36 1.90 -17.27
C PRO A 555 -29.04 1.67 -18.75
N GLY A 556 -29.01 0.41 -19.17
CA GLY A 556 -28.71 -0.08 -20.51
C GLY A 556 -27.21 -0.15 -20.87
N ALA A 557 -26.32 0.45 -20.08
CA ALA A 557 -24.91 0.59 -20.44
C ALA A 557 -24.17 -0.75 -20.44
N ALA A 558 -24.49 -1.65 -19.51
CA ALA A 558 -23.86 -2.97 -19.43
C ALA A 558 -24.24 -3.83 -20.64
N ARG A 559 -25.54 -3.87 -20.96
CA ARG A 559 -26.07 -4.53 -22.14
C ARG A 559 -25.46 -3.99 -23.43
N GLU A 560 -25.45 -2.66 -23.61
CA GLU A 560 -24.89 -2.04 -24.81
C GLU A 560 -23.41 -2.38 -24.98
N THR A 561 -22.63 -2.30 -23.90
CA THR A 561 -21.20 -2.64 -23.89
C THR A 561 -20.97 -4.09 -24.32
N TYR A 562 -21.76 -5.02 -23.78
CA TYR A 562 -21.70 -6.44 -24.12
C TYR A 562 -21.94 -6.68 -25.63
N PHE A 563 -23.07 -6.22 -26.17
CA PHE A 563 -23.41 -6.44 -27.57
C PHE A 563 -22.53 -5.63 -28.55
N SER A 564 -22.03 -4.46 -28.14
CA SER A 564 -21.03 -3.72 -28.91
C SER A 564 -19.73 -4.52 -29.06
N LEU A 565 -19.28 -5.13 -27.97
CA LEU A 565 -18.08 -5.96 -27.98
C LEU A 565 -18.26 -7.21 -28.84
N VAL A 566 -19.38 -7.92 -28.69
CA VAL A 566 -19.73 -9.09 -29.50
C VAL A 566 -19.72 -8.75 -31.00
N ARG A 567 -20.36 -7.65 -31.41
CA ARG A 567 -20.35 -7.18 -32.81
C ARG A 567 -18.94 -6.90 -33.32
N LYS A 568 -18.10 -6.26 -32.50
CA LYS A 568 -16.72 -5.94 -32.86
C LYS A 568 -15.87 -7.19 -33.08
N LEU A 569 -16.00 -8.19 -32.21
CA LEU A 569 -15.25 -9.45 -32.31
C LEU A 569 -15.64 -10.24 -33.56
N ARG A 570 -16.88 -10.10 -34.05
CA ARG A 570 -17.30 -10.71 -35.32
C ARG A 570 -16.84 -10.00 -36.56
N ALA A 571 -16.91 -8.67 -36.59
CA ALA A 571 -16.57 -7.90 -37.78
C ALA A 571 -15.15 -8.23 -38.28
N GLY A 572 -14.23 -8.59 -37.37
CA GLY A 572 -12.88 -9.00 -37.73
C GLY A 572 -12.70 -10.48 -38.13
N LYS A 573 -13.67 -11.38 -37.92
CA LYS A 573 -13.61 -12.79 -38.39
C LYS A 573 -13.99 -12.95 -39.88
N LYS A 574 -14.56 -11.91 -40.51
CA LYS A 574 -15.03 -11.92 -41.91
C LYS A 574 -13.97 -11.46 -42.94
N LYS A 575 -12.69 -11.41 -42.57
CA LYS A 575 -11.58 -11.06 -43.47
C LYS A 575 -10.65 -12.23 -43.67
#